data_AF-A0A6J1KHG7-F1
#
_entry.id   AF-A0A6J1KHG7-F1
#
_cell.length_a   1.000
_cell.length_b   1.000
_cell.length_c   1.000
_cell.angle_alpha   90.00
_cell.angle_beta   90.00
_cell.angle_gamma   90.00
#
_symmetry.space_group_name_H-M   'P 1'
#
loop_
_entity.id
_entity.type
_entity.pdbx_description
1 polymer ?
#
loop_
_entity_poly.entity_id
_entity_poly.type
_entity_poly.pdbx_seq_one_letter_code
_entity_poly.pdbx_strand_id
1 'polypeptide(L)'
;MAICPLKILYLLPAVFLSLFAVCEIASPGRSSNHGLIDEFLESKLRISHLESVLEESKQNLTEKRNELEAQEKLIEAMSHKIQYLESALSDMKRTTSSDDERIAALEDEVRRLWASSRKNNFEIHNLKAKVQEAEKKLEEVTSQVKKKSSIVSEQWVQIRHLEQALEMTKIRALKIHRQVALTRCTYLKLVNTRFINQLQKALQTSNHHLFTKVSTLSSMVTGAIHHFQRVYEEAKKYHHELQRLIKQEMERNEYAAYLANREFIFFLASALVTFPIFGAWMFLSSRFSR
;
A
#
# COMPACT_ATOMS: atom_id res chain seq x y z
N MET A 1 -53.14 47.29 41.96
CA MET A 1 -52.86 48.72 41.69
C MET A 1 -53.56 49.05 40.38
N ALA A 2 -54.80 49.56 40.46
CA ALA A 2 -55.16 50.99 40.38
C ALA A 2 -55.27 51.45 38.90
N ILE A 3 -56.49 51.55 38.35
CA ILE A 3 -57.30 52.81 38.17
C ILE A 3 -56.64 53.71 37.10
N CYS A 4 -57.25 54.27 36.05
CA CYS A 4 -58.59 54.31 35.44
C CYS A 4 -58.40 54.99 34.05
N PRO A 5 -59.32 54.84 33.08
CA PRO A 5 -59.29 55.53 31.79
C PRO A 5 -59.80 56.98 31.89
N LEU A 6 -59.13 57.92 31.22
CA LEU A 6 -59.45 59.34 31.24
C LEU A 6 -60.40 59.72 30.09
N LYS A 7 -61.56 60.22 30.51
CA LYS A 7 -62.56 61.06 29.83
C LYS A 7 -62.01 61.98 28.72
N ILE A 8 -62.69 62.01 27.56
CA ILE A 8 -63.03 63.27 26.88
C ILE A 8 -64.51 63.21 26.49
N LEU A 9 -65.29 63.98 27.26
CA LEU A 9 -66.70 64.32 27.15
C LEU A 9 -66.75 65.84 26.89
N TYR A 10 -67.81 66.33 26.23
CA TYR A 10 -68.11 67.74 25.85
C TYR A 10 -67.41 68.18 24.54
N LEU A 11 -68.00 68.90 23.58
CA LEU A 11 -69.21 69.73 23.41
C LEU A 11 -69.74 69.43 21.96
N LEU A 12 -71.00 69.57 21.51
CA LEU A 12 -72.00 70.65 21.61
C LEU A 12 -73.21 70.15 20.76
N PRO A 13 -74.47 70.17 21.24
CA PRO A 13 -75.51 70.71 20.36
C PRO A 13 -76.42 71.64 21.17
N ALA A 14 -76.21 72.93 21.00
CA ALA A 14 -77.00 73.98 21.61
C ALA A 14 -77.20 75.09 20.58
N VAL A 15 -78.15 74.90 19.66
CA VAL A 15 -78.87 76.03 19.06
C VAL A 15 -80.35 75.67 18.99
N PHE A 16 -81.01 75.97 20.11
CA PHE A 16 -82.32 76.59 20.25
C PHE A 16 -83.47 76.13 19.34
N LEU A 17 -84.37 75.35 19.96
CA LEU A 17 -85.80 75.57 19.86
C LEU A 17 -86.13 77.05 20.14
N SER A 18 -86.82 77.72 19.24
CA SER A 18 -87.63 78.90 19.54
C SER A 18 -89.11 78.53 19.42
N LEU A 19 -89.67 78.19 20.57
CA LEU A 19 -91.12 78.10 20.82
C LEU A 19 -91.76 79.50 20.75
N PHE A 20 -92.89 79.56 20.06
CA PHE A 20 -94.16 80.14 20.52
C PHE A 20 -94.14 81.22 21.62
N ALA A 21 -94.57 82.43 21.23
CA ALA A 21 -95.38 83.44 21.94
C ALA A 21 -95.02 84.80 21.29
N VAL A 22 -95.92 85.61 20.78
CA VAL A 22 -96.90 86.40 21.54
C VAL A 22 -98.07 86.78 20.61
N CYS A 23 -99.29 86.59 21.10
CA CYS A 23 -100.48 87.27 20.59
C CYS A 23 -100.42 88.75 20.98
N GLU A 24 -100.58 89.65 20.01
CA GLU A 24 -101.17 90.96 20.28
C GLU A 24 -102.23 91.27 19.23
N ILE A 25 -103.48 91.25 19.69
CA ILE A 25 -104.65 91.76 18.97
C ILE A 25 -104.93 93.15 19.56
N ALA A 26 -104.79 94.19 18.75
CA ALA A 26 -105.56 95.43 18.91
C ALA A 26 -105.65 96.14 17.54
N SER A 27 -106.87 96.15 17.02
CA SER A 27 -107.39 96.78 15.79
C SER A 27 -107.53 98.32 15.96
N PRO A 28 -108.13 99.09 15.02
CA PRO A 28 -108.28 98.97 13.56
C PRO A 28 -107.79 100.24 12.83
N GLY A 29 -107.35 100.14 11.57
CA GLY A 29 -106.90 101.30 10.80
C GLY A 29 -106.88 101.10 9.29
N ARG A 30 -108.06 100.96 8.68
CA ARG A 30 -108.49 101.51 7.38
C ARG A 30 -107.42 101.67 6.26
N SER A 31 -107.57 100.85 5.21
CA SER A 31 -107.08 101.07 3.81
C SER A 31 -105.56 100.94 3.61
N SER A 32 -105.01 99.91 2.94
CA SER A 32 -105.36 99.50 1.58
C SER A 32 -105.15 97.99 1.38
N ASN A 33 -106.12 97.32 0.75
CA ASN A 33 -106.01 95.90 0.35
C ASN A 33 -104.85 95.62 -0.64
N HIS A 34 -104.18 96.67 -1.13
CA HIS A 34 -103.12 96.57 -2.10
C HIS A 34 -101.78 96.08 -1.50
N GLY A 35 -101.48 96.38 -0.23
CA GLY A 35 -100.22 95.98 0.42
C GLY A 35 -100.16 94.50 0.81
N LEU A 36 -101.27 93.93 1.30
CA LEU A 36 -101.37 92.48 1.59
C LEU A 36 -101.30 91.62 0.32
N ILE A 37 -101.81 92.15 -0.81
CA ILE A 37 -101.69 91.49 -2.11
C ILE A 37 -100.25 91.52 -2.59
N ASP A 38 -99.52 92.63 -2.37
CA ASP A 38 -98.11 92.76 -2.72
C ASP A 38 -97.22 91.79 -1.91
N GLU A 39 -97.40 91.73 -0.58
CA GLU A 39 -96.70 90.76 0.29
C GLU A 39 -97.03 89.30 -0.07
N PHE A 40 -98.28 89.01 -0.43
CA PHE A 40 -98.68 87.68 -0.89
C PHE A 40 -98.01 87.31 -2.22
N LEU A 41 -97.95 88.23 -3.18
CA LEU A 41 -97.26 88.02 -4.45
C LEU A 41 -95.75 87.86 -4.26
N GLU A 42 -95.13 88.62 -3.37
CA GLU A 42 -93.72 88.47 -2.99
C GLU A 42 -93.45 87.10 -2.35
N SER A 43 -94.32 86.65 -1.44
CA SER A 43 -94.21 85.33 -0.82
C SER A 43 -94.30 84.19 -1.86
N LYS A 44 -95.14 84.34 -2.88
CA LYS A 44 -95.28 83.36 -3.96
C LYS A 44 -94.03 83.32 -4.85
N LEU A 45 -93.48 84.47 -5.23
CA LEU A 45 -92.21 84.53 -5.96
C LEU A 45 -91.07 83.90 -5.16
N ARG A 46 -91.04 84.13 -3.85
CA ARG A 46 -90.05 83.52 -2.94
C ARG A 46 -90.21 82.00 -2.84
N ILE A 47 -91.45 81.50 -2.80
CA ILE A 47 -91.74 80.06 -2.84
C ILE A 47 -91.23 79.46 -4.16
N SER A 48 -91.55 80.07 -5.31
CA SER A 48 -91.05 79.59 -6.61
C SER A 48 -89.53 79.62 -6.71
N HIS A 49 -88.87 80.63 -6.14
CA HIS A 49 -87.41 80.67 -6.06
C HIS A 49 -86.86 79.55 -5.18
N LEU A 50 -87.43 79.31 -4.00
CA LEU A 50 -87.01 78.23 -3.11
C LEU A 50 -87.25 76.85 -3.72
N GLU A 51 -88.35 76.65 -4.45
CA GLU A 51 -88.62 75.42 -5.20
C GLU A 51 -87.57 75.19 -6.29
N SER A 52 -87.20 76.24 -7.02
CA SER A 52 -86.13 76.20 -8.03
C SER A 52 -84.78 75.82 -7.40
N VAL A 53 -84.41 76.48 -6.30
CA VAL A 53 -83.16 76.19 -5.57
C VAL A 53 -83.19 74.77 -4.97
N LEU A 54 -84.34 74.31 -4.50
CA LEU A 54 -84.51 72.96 -3.98
C LEU A 54 -84.31 71.90 -5.07
N GLU A 55 -84.94 72.06 -6.24
CA GLU A 55 -84.76 71.11 -7.35
C GLU A 55 -83.33 71.14 -7.90
N GLU A 56 -82.70 72.32 -8.01
CA GLU A 56 -81.27 72.42 -8.36
C GLU A 56 -80.39 71.70 -7.33
N SER A 57 -80.63 71.93 -6.04
CA SER A 57 -79.87 71.29 -4.96
C SER A 57 -80.04 69.76 -4.96
N LYS A 58 -81.24 69.27 -5.26
CA LYS A 58 -81.56 67.85 -5.38
C LYS A 58 -80.85 67.22 -6.57
N GLN A 59 -80.85 67.89 -7.73
CA GLN A 59 -80.12 67.42 -8.91
C GLN A 59 -78.61 67.35 -8.63
N ASN A 60 -78.03 68.39 -8.04
CA ASN A 60 -76.62 68.42 -7.63
C ASN A 60 -76.29 67.28 -6.63
N LEU A 61 -77.18 67.02 -5.66
CA LEU A 61 -77.02 65.89 -4.74
C LEU A 61 -77.07 64.53 -5.46
N THR A 62 -77.89 64.37 -6.50
CA THR A 62 -77.91 63.13 -7.29
C THR A 62 -76.65 62.96 -8.13
N GLU A 63 -76.11 64.04 -8.70
CA GLU A 63 -74.85 64.01 -9.45
C GLU A 63 -73.67 63.64 -8.54
N LYS A 64 -73.56 64.30 -7.38
CA LYS A 64 -72.54 63.96 -6.36
C LYS A 64 -72.65 62.53 -5.86
N ARG A 65 -73.88 62.00 -5.72
CA ARG A 65 -74.08 60.58 -5.35
C ARG A 65 -73.48 59.65 -6.41
N ASN A 66 -73.73 59.92 -7.68
CA ASN A 66 -73.21 59.08 -8.77
C ASN A 66 -71.69 59.17 -8.87
N GLU A 67 -71.09 60.34 -8.65
CA GLU A 67 -69.65 60.51 -8.56
C GLU A 67 -69.04 59.70 -7.41
N LEU A 68 -69.67 59.73 -6.22
CA LEU A 68 -69.25 58.93 -5.07
C LEU A 68 -69.33 57.43 -5.36
N GLU A 69 -70.40 56.96 -6.03
CA GLU A 69 -70.52 55.55 -6.43
C GLU A 69 -69.41 55.13 -7.41
N ALA A 70 -69.04 56.01 -8.36
CA ALA A 70 -67.94 55.76 -9.27
C ALA A 70 -66.57 55.71 -8.55
N GLN A 71 -66.36 56.60 -7.56
CA GLN A 71 -65.17 56.58 -6.72
C GLN A 71 -65.10 55.31 -5.84
N GLU A 72 -66.22 54.86 -5.30
CA GLU A 72 -66.30 53.63 -4.50
C GLU A 72 -65.90 52.39 -5.33
N LYS A 73 -66.42 52.26 -6.56
CA LYS A 73 -66.02 51.19 -7.50
C LYS A 73 -64.53 51.24 -7.84
N LEU A 74 -63.96 52.44 -7.99
CA LEU A 74 -62.52 52.60 -8.22
C LEU A 74 -61.71 52.16 -7.00
N ILE A 75 -62.13 52.53 -5.79
CA ILE A 75 -61.49 52.12 -4.53
C ILE A 75 -61.55 50.60 -4.37
N GLU A 76 -62.67 49.97 -4.70
CA GLU A 76 -62.82 48.51 -4.68
C GLU A 76 -61.86 47.84 -5.66
N ALA A 77 -61.80 48.31 -6.91
CA ALA A 77 -60.86 47.81 -7.91
C ALA A 77 -59.39 47.98 -7.48
N MET A 78 -59.03 49.12 -6.88
CA MET A 78 -57.70 49.33 -6.33
C MET A 78 -57.40 48.41 -5.14
N SER A 79 -58.39 48.15 -4.28
CA SER A 79 -58.26 47.24 -3.14
C SER A 79 -57.97 45.81 -3.60
N HIS A 80 -58.67 45.32 -4.63
CA HIS A 80 -58.36 44.02 -5.24
C HIS A 80 -56.95 43.98 -5.85
N LYS A 81 -56.50 45.07 -6.48
CA LYS A 81 -55.14 45.15 -7.02
C LYS A 81 -54.08 45.12 -5.93
N ILE A 82 -54.32 45.78 -4.80
CA ILE A 82 -53.42 45.74 -3.63
C ILE A 82 -53.32 44.30 -3.11
N GLN A 83 -54.45 43.61 -2.92
CA GLN A 83 -54.47 42.21 -2.46
C GLN A 83 -53.71 41.26 -3.41
N TYR A 84 -53.87 41.44 -4.72
CA TYR A 84 -53.11 40.69 -5.72
C TYR A 84 -51.60 40.95 -5.61
N LEU A 85 -51.20 42.21 -5.45
CA LEU A 85 -49.78 42.56 -5.31
C LEU A 85 -49.19 42.04 -3.99
N GLU A 86 -49.94 42.08 -2.90
CA GLU A 86 -49.51 41.54 -1.59
C GLU A 86 -49.30 40.02 -1.66
N SER A 87 -50.21 39.30 -2.33
CA SER A 87 -50.07 37.85 -2.54
C SER A 87 -48.85 37.53 -3.43
N ALA A 88 -48.67 38.25 -4.54
CA ALA A 88 -47.51 38.09 -5.40
C ALA A 88 -46.19 38.40 -4.68
N LEU A 89 -46.14 39.42 -3.82
CA LEU A 89 -44.98 39.74 -2.98
C LEU A 89 -44.71 38.64 -1.94
N SER A 90 -45.76 38.10 -1.32
CA SER A 90 -45.63 36.99 -0.37
C SER A 90 -45.05 35.75 -1.05
N ASP A 91 -45.52 35.41 -2.24
CA ASP A 91 -45.02 34.25 -2.98
C ASP A 91 -43.57 34.46 -3.45
N MET A 92 -43.26 35.65 -3.98
CA MET A 92 -41.89 36.01 -4.33
C MET A 92 -40.95 35.93 -3.11
N LYS A 93 -41.39 36.43 -1.95
CA LYS A 93 -40.60 36.35 -0.71
C LYS A 93 -40.32 34.91 -0.28
N ARG A 94 -41.30 34.02 -0.40
CA ARG A 94 -41.11 32.59 -0.14
C ARG A 94 -40.09 31.98 -1.10
N THR A 95 -40.18 32.30 -2.39
CA THR A 95 -39.22 31.80 -3.39
C THR A 95 -37.81 32.32 -3.11
N THR A 96 -37.64 33.60 -2.77
CA THR A 96 -36.33 34.16 -2.42
C THR A 96 -35.73 33.48 -1.19
N SER A 97 -36.52 33.26 -0.14
CA SER A 97 -36.05 32.53 1.06
C SER A 97 -35.63 31.10 0.72
N SER A 98 -36.37 30.40 -0.15
CA SER A 98 -36.01 29.05 -0.59
C SER A 98 -34.73 29.04 -1.42
N ASP A 99 -34.51 30.05 -2.26
CA ASP A 99 -33.29 30.16 -3.05
C ASP A 99 -32.08 30.52 -2.17
N ASP A 100 -32.25 31.36 -1.15
CA ASP A 100 -31.20 31.65 -0.16
C ASP A 100 -30.73 30.39 0.59
N GLU A 101 -31.65 29.52 0.99
CA GLU A 101 -31.32 28.22 1.59
C GLU A 101 -30.54 27.32 0.64
N ARG A 102 -30.93 27.27 -0.64
CA ARG A 102 -30.23 26.49 -1.67
C ARG A 102 -28.83 27.05 -1.93
N ILE A 103 -28.69 28.37 -1.96
CA ILE A 103 -27.39 29.04 -2.12
C ILE A 103 -26.49 28.68 -0.93
N ALA A 104 -26.97 28.78 0.31
CA ALA A 104 -26.20 28.41 1.50
C ALA A 104 -25.74 26.95 1.47
N ALA A 105 -26.62 26.02 1.07
CA ALA A 105 -26.27 24.60 0.94
C ALA A 105 -25.18 24.37 -0.14
N LEU A 106 -25.27 25.08 -1.27
CA LEU A 106 -24.27 25.02 -2.33
C LEU A 106 -22.93 25.61 -1.88
N GLU A 107 -22.93 26.72 -1.14
CA GLU A 107 -21.71 27.30 -0.58
C GLU A 107 -21.00 26.33 0.36
N ASP A 108 -21.75 25.61 1.21
CA ASP A 108 -21.19 24.60 2.12
C ASP A 108 -20.63 23.39 1.37
N GLU A 109 -21.27 22.94 0.28
CA GLU A 109 -20.71 21.91 -0.59
C GLU A 109 -19.41 22.39 -1.25
N VAL A 110 -19.38 23.61 -1.79
CA VAL A 110 -18.18 24.21 -2.37
C VAL A 110 -17.05 24.28 -1.35
N ARG A 111 -17.32 24.68 -0.10
CA ARG A 111 -16.31 24.69 0.98
C ARG A 111 -15.76 23.28 1.26
N ARG A 112 -16.64 22.26 1.34
CA ARG A 112 -16.23 20.86 1.54
C ARG A 112 -15.37 20.35 0.38
N LEU A 113 -15.76 20.64 -0.86
CA LEU A 113 -15.00 20.28 -2.06
C LEU A 113 -13.63 20.96 -2.08
N TRP A 114 -13.54 22.23 -1.71
CA TRP A 114 -12.27 22.94 -1.58
C TRP A 114 -11.35 22.32 -0.53
N ALA A 115 -11.87 21.97 0.64
CA ALA A 115 -11.10 21.29 1.69
C ALA A 115 -10.59 19.92 1.22
N SER A 116 -11.45 19.13 0.57
CA SER A 116 -11.09 17.84 -0.02
C SER A 116 -10.02 17.98 -1.11
N SER A 117 -10.18 18.97 -2.01
CA SER A 117 -9.20 19.28 -3.05
C SER A 117 -7.82 19.63 -2.49
N ARG A 118 -7.76 20.45 -1.43
CA ARG A 118 -6.49 20.77 -0.75
C ARG A 118 -5.83 19.54 -0.14
N LYS A 119 -6.61 18.66 0.49
CA LYS A 119 -6.11 17.40 1.05
C LYS A 119 -5.54 16.49 -0.05
N ASN A 120 -6.29 16.31 -1.14
CA ASN A 120 -5.86 15.49 -2.27
C ASN A 120 -4.58 16.04 -2.91
N ASN A 121 -4.45 17.37 -3.03
CA ASN A 121 -3.25 18.01 -3.55
C ASN A 121 -2.02 17.70 -2.68
N PHE A 122 -2.15 17.76 -1.35
CA PHE A 122 -1.08 17.36 -0.43
C PHE A 122 -0.70 15.88 -0.57
N GLU A 123 -1.70 14.99 -0.66
CA GLU A 123 -1.48 13.56 -0.86
C GLU A 123 -0.77 13.27 -2.19
N ILE A 124 -1.12 13.96 -3.27
CA ILE A 124 -0.45 13.88 -4.58
C ILE A 124 1.03 14.24 -4.45
N HIS A 125 1.36 15.33 -3.76
CA HIS A 125 2.76 15.72 -3.56
C HIS A 125 3.54 14.69 -2.73
N ASN A 126 2.94 14.13 -1.69
CA ASN A 126 3.55 13.07 -0.89
C ASN A 126 3.79 11.80 -1.70
N LEU A 127 2.78 11.36 -2.47
CA LEU A 127 2.91 10.21 -3.37
C LEU A 127 3.98 10.45 -4.43
N LYS A 128 4.04 11.64 -5.03
CA LYS A 128 5.09 11.99 -6.00
C LYS A 128 6.49 11.88 -5.39
N ALA A 129 6.69 12.37 -4.17
CA ALA A 129 7.98 12.24 -3.48
C ALA A 129 8.35 10.77 -3.21
N LYS A 130 7.38 9.94 -2.79
CA LYS A 130 7.58 8.49 -2.60
C LYS A 130 7.90 7.76 -3.90
N VAL A 131 7.26 8.12 -5.01
CA VAL A 131 7.55 7.56 -6.33
C VAL A 131 8.97 7.91 -6.76
N GLN A 132 9.40 9.17 -6.60
CA GLN A 132 10.77 9.59 -6.92
C GLN A 132 11.83 8.86 -6.07
N GLU A 133 11.56 8.66 -4.78
CA GLU A 133 12.42 7.88 -3.89
C GLU A 133 12.52 6.40 -4.35
N ALA A 134 11.39 5.79 -4.71
CA ALA A 134 11.35 4.42 -5.22
C ALA A 134 12.06 4.27 -6.57
N GLU A 135 11.92 5.25 -7.46
CA GLU A 135 12.58 5.29 -8.77
C GLU A 135 14.11 5.35 -8.63
N LYS A 136 14.63 6.19 -7.73
CA LYS A 136 16.08 6.24 -7.44
C LYS A 136 16.61 4.91 -6.92
N LYS A 137 15.87 4.27 -6.00
CA LYS A 137 16.24 2.93 -5.47
C LYS A 137 16.21 1.86 -6.56
N LEU A 138 15.24 1.93 -7.46
CA LEU A 138 15.15 1.02 -8.59
C LEU A 138 16.33 1.22 -9.55
N GLU A 139 16.73 2.47 -9.83
CA GLU A 139 17.91 2.78 -10.64
C GLU A 139 19.19 2.22 -10.01
N GLU A 140 19.35 2.39 -8.69
CA GLU A 140 20.47 1.81 -7.95
C GLU A 140 20.50 0.28 -8.08
N VAL A 141 19.40 -0.40 -7.78
CA VAL A 141 19.30 -1.86 -7.87
C VAL A 141 19.54 -2.34 -9.30
N THR A 142 19.02 -1.63 -10.30
CA THR A 142 19.23 -1.95 -11.72
C THR A 142 20.70 -1.84 -12.10
N SER A 143 21.41 -0.81 -11.60
CA SER A 143 22.85 -0.67 -11.82
C SER A 143 23.66 -1.81 -11.17
N GLN A 144 23.29 -2.22 -9.96
CA GLN A 144 23.92 -3.35 -9.27
C GLN A 144 23.67 -4.67 -10.00
N VAL A 145 22.44 -4.90 -10.48
CA VAL A 145 22.09 -6.08 -11.28
C VAL A 145 22.89 -6.11 -12.57
N LYS A 146 23.04 -4.98 -13.28
CA LYS A 146 23.87 -4.90 -14.49
C LYS A 146 25.32 -5.27 -14.21
N LYS A 147 25.91 -4.76 -13.12
CA LYS A 147 27.27 -5.09 -12.68
C LYS A 147 27.42 -6.58 -12.33
N LYS A 148 26.47 -7.14 -11.58
CA LYS A 148 26.50 -8.58 -11.23
C LYS A 148 26.32 -9.45 -12.48
N SER A 149 25.48 -9.04 -13.42
CA SER A 149 25.27 -9.75 -14.69
C SER A 149 26.54 -9.77 -15.55
N SER A 150 27.31 -8.68 -15.62
CA SER A 150 28.58 -8.68 -16.35
C SER A 150 29.60 -9.62 -15.70
N ILE A 151 29.72 -9.60 -14.37
CA ILE A 151 30.60 -10.52 -13.63
C ILE A 151 30.21 -11.98 -13.88
N VAL A 152 28.92 -12.32 -13.80
CA VAL A 152 28.43 -13.68 -14.06
C VAL A 152 28.74 -14.09 -15.50
N SER A 153 28.59 -13.20 -16.48
CA SER A 153 28.93 -13.50 -17.87
C SER A 153 30.44 -13.78 -18.07
N GLU A 154 31.32 -13.03 -17.40
CA GLU A 154 32.76 -13.27 -17.43
C GLU A 154 33.13 -14.60 -16.76
N GLN A 155 32.55 -14.87 -15.57
CA GLN A 155 32.76 -16.14 -14.86
C GLN A 155 32.27 -17.33 -15.67
N TRP A 156 31.16 -17.21 -16.39
CA TRP A 156 30.66 -18.26 -17.28
C TRP A 156 31.66 -18.60 -18.41
N VAL A 157 32.28 -17.59 -19.01
CA VAL A 157 33.34 -17.79 -20.02
C VAL A 157 34.56 -18.48 -19.41
N GLN A 158 34.96 -18.10 -18.20
CA GLN A 158 36.08 -18.75 -17.50
C GLN A 158 35.80 -20.21 -17.17
N ILE A 159 34.60 -20.53 -16.67
CA ILE A 159 34.16 -21.91 -16.42
C ILE A 159 34.26 -22.74 -17.70
N ARG A 160 33.76 -22.21 -18.82
CA ARG A 160 33.83 -22.89 -20.12
C ARG A 160 35.26 -23.20 -20.55
N HIS A 161 36.20 -22.27 -20.34
CA HIS A 161 37.62 -22.51 -20.64
C HIS A 161 38.23 -23.56 -19.72
N LEU A 162 37.91 -23.56 -18.43
CA LEU A 162 38.37 -24.56 -17.47
C LEU A 162 37.84 -25.96 -17.82
N GLU A 163 36.57 -26.07 -18.20
CA GLU A 163 35.96 -27.33 -18.66
C GLU A 163 36.68 -27.89 -19.89
N GLN A 164 36.96 -27.04 -20.89
CA GLN A 164 37.72 -27.44 -22.07
C GLN A 164 39.15 -27.88 -21.74
N ALA A 165 39.85 -27.14 -20.87
CA ALA A 165 41.21 -27.48 -20.44
C ALA A 165 41.24 -28.80 -19.65
N LEU A 166 40.25 -29.04 -18.80
CA LEU A 166 40.08 -30.28 -18.06
C LEU A 166 39.89 -31.47 -19.01
N GLU A 167 39.03 -31.32 -20.03
CA GLU A 167 38.77 -32.39 -21.00
C GLU A 167 40.00 -32.71 -21.85
N MET A 168 40.72 -31.69 -22.32
CA MET A 168 41.99 -31.87 -23.01
C MET A 168 43.05 -32.55 -22.13
N THR A 169 43.08 -32.22 -20.83
CA THR A 169 44.00 -32.85 -19.88
C THR A 169 43.65 -34.31 -19.65
N LYS A 170 42.35 -34.67 -19.53
CA LYS A 170 41.90 -36.07 -19.47
C LYS A 170 42.33 -36.86 -20.70
N ILE A 171 42.10 -36.31 -21.90
CA ILE A 171 42.49 -36.95 -23.17
C ILE A 171 44.01 -37.18 -23.22
N ARG A 172 44.81 -36.18 -22.83
CA ARG A 172 46.28 -36.31 -22.77
C ARG A 172 46.72 -37.34 -21.74
N ALA A 173 46.14 -37.34 -20.55
CA ALA A 173 46.45 -38.31 -19.51
C ALA A 173 46.14 -39.75 -19.95
N LEU A 174 45.00 -39.98 -20.60
CA LEU A 174 44.66 -41.28 -21.20
C LEU A 174 45.65 -41.70 -22.28
N LYS A 175 46.08 -40.76 -23.14
CA LYS A 175 47.08 -41.02 -24.18
C LYS A 175 48.44 -41.41 -23.59
N ILE A 176 48.91 -40.67 -22.58
CA ILE A 176 50.14 -40.97 -21.84
C ILE A 176 50.02 -42.33 -21.14
N HIS A 177 48.92 -42.58 -20.43
CA HIS A 177 48.67 -43.85 -19.76
C HIS A 177 48.72 -45.02 -20.75
N ARG A 178 48.09 -44.89 -21.92
CA ARG A 178 48.15 -45.89 -22.99
C ARG A 178 49.58 -46.08 -23.51
N GLN A 179 50.33 -45.01 -23.71
CA GLN A 179 51.72 -45.07 -24.19
C GLN A 179 52.67 -45.70 -23.15
N VAL A 180 52.49 -45.40 -21.87
CA VAL A 180 53.22 -46.02 -20.74
C VAL A 180 52.85 -47.50 -20.61
N ALA A 181 51.58 -47.87 -20.75
CA ALA A 181 51.16 -49.26 -20.75
C ALA A 181 51.81 -50.06 -21.91
N LEU A 182 51.88 -49.46 -23.10
CA LEU A 182 52.55 -50.06 -24.25
C LEU A 182 54.07 -50.21 -24.03
N THR A 183 54.75 -49.17 -23.52
CA THR A 183 56.20 -49.24 -23.23
C THR A 183 56.52 -50.17 -22.07
N ARG A 184 55.67 -50.24 -21.04
CA ARG A 184 55.76 -51.25 -19.97
C ARG A 184 55.61 -52.66 -20.54
N CYS A 185 54.70 -52.90 -21.47
CA CYS A 185 54.53 -54.21 -22.10
C CYS A 185 55.76 -54.61 -22.93
N THR A 186 56.36 -53.67 -23.66
CA THR A 186 57.62 -53.89 -24.40
C THR A 186 58.81 -54.12 -23.47
N TYR A 187 58.93 -53.33 -22.40
CA TYR A 187 59.97 -53.50 -21.37
C TYR A 187 59.80 -54.81 -20.61
N LEU A 188 58.57 -55.17 -20.19
CA LEU A 188 58.26 -56.47 -19.60
C LEU A 188 58.57 -57.62 -20.55
N LYS A 189 58.23 -57.50 -21.84
CA LYS A 189 58.65 -58.50 -22.85
C LYS A 189 60.17 -58.63 -22.89
N LEU A 190 60.90 -57.52 -22.94
CA LEU A 190 62.36 -57.51 -22.98
C LEU A 190 62.99 -58.09 -21.72
N VAL A 191 62.55 -57.64 -20.54
CA VAL A 191 63.00 -58.15 -19.24
C VAL A 191 62.66 -59.62 -19.11
N ASN A 192 61.43 -60.04 -19.43
CA ASN A 192 61.03 -61.43 -19.34
C ASN A 192 61.83 -62.31 -20.32
N THR A 193 62.06 -61.87 -21.54
CA THR A 193 62.88 -62.62 -22.52
C THR A 193 64.33 -62.74 -22.03
N ARG A 194 64.91 -61.66 -21.49
CA ARG A 194 66.30 -61.66 -21.01
C ARG A 194 66.45 -62.44 -19.71
N PHE A 195 65.52 -62.30 -18.76
CA PHE A 195 65.49 -63.07 -17.52
C PHE A 195 65.24 -64.55 -17.77
N ILE A 196 64.28 -64.92 -18.62
CA ILE A 196 64.00 -66.32 -18.97
C ILE A 196 65.23 -66.93 -19.63
N ASN A 197 65.86 -66.25 -20.59
CA ASN A 197 67.05 -66.77 -21.26
C ASN A 197 68.25 -66.90 -20.31
N GLN A 198 68.41 -65.98 -19.35
CA GLN A 198 69.48 -66.04 -18.35
C GLN A 198 69.20 -67.09 -17.26
N LEU A 199 67.95 -67.22 -16.81
CA LEU A 199 67.51 -68.29 -15.91
C LEU A 199 67.69 -69.65 -16.56
N GLN A 200 67.31 -69.81 -17.83
CA GLN A 200 67.48 -71.06 -18.56
C GLN A 200 68.96 -71.44 -18.71
N LYS A 201 69.83 -70.45 -18.97
CA LYS A 201 71.29 -70.65 -18.94
C LYS A 201 71.83 -71.00 -17.55
N ALA A 202 71.36 -70.31 -16.50
CA ALA A 202 71.76 -70.56 -15.12
C ALA A 202 71.26 -71.90 -14.57
N LEU A 203 70.06 -72.33 -14.99
CA LEU A 203 69.49 -73.63 -14.65
C LEU A 203 70.24 -74.74 -15.37
N GLN A 204 70.60 -74.54 -16.66
CA GLN A 204 71.43 -75.48 -17.41
C GLN A 204 72.83 -75.65 -16.80
N THR A 205 73.44 -74.59 -16.27
CA THR A 205 74.74 -74.68 -15.59
C THR A 205 74.66 -75.20 -14.15
N SER A 206 73.50 -75.09 -13.48
CA SER A 206 73.32 -75.54 -12.09
C SER A 206 72.77 -76.97 -11.95
N ASN A 207 72.42 -77.64 -13.06
CA ASN A 207 71.69 -78.91 -13.07
C ASN A 207 72.52 -80.18 -12.83
N HIS A 208 73.67 -80.09 -12.13
CA HIS A 208 74.37 -81.30 -11.69
C HIS A 208 74.45 -81.49 -10.17
N HIS A 209 74.11 -80.48 -9.34
CA HIS A 209 74.36 -80.59 -7.89
C HIS A 209 73.19 -80.24 -6.96
N LEU A 210 72.06 -79.72 -7.46
CA LEU A 210 70.96 -79.25 -6.60
C LEU A 210 69.74 -80.18 -6.51
N PHE A 211 69.67 -81.26 -7.29
CA PHE A 211 68.46 -82.10 -7.36
C PHE A 211 68.20 -82.93 -6.09
N THR A 212 69.17 -83.04 -5.18
CA THR A 212 69.04 -83.82 -3.93
C THR A 212 68.49 -83.03 -2.73
N LYS A 213 68.39 -81.68 -2.79
CA LYS A 213 67.96 -80.83 -1.64
C LYS A 213 66.60 -80.14 -1.82
N VAL A 214 65.82 -80.51 -2.83
CA VAL A 214 64.53 -79.87 -3.15
C VAL A 214 63.46 -80.13 -2.08
N SER A 215 63.43 -81.32 -1.46
CA SER A 215 62.43 -81.67 -0.44
C SER A 215 62.65 -80.96 0.90
N THR A 216 63.91 -80.79 1.33
CA THR A 216 64.27 -80.07 2.56
C THR A 216 64.05 -78.56 2.42
N LEU A 217 64.36 -77.97 1.26
CA LEU A 217 64.06 -76.55 1.00
C LEU A 217 62.54 -76.29 0.93
N SER A 218 61.78 -77.18 0.30
CA SER A 218 60.32 -77.04 0.19
C SER A 218 59.62 -77.08 1.56
N SER A 219 60.03 -77.99 2.45
CA SER A 219 59.46 -78.07 3.81
C SER A 219 59.84 -76.87 4.69
N MET A 220 61.08 -76.38 4.60
CA MET A 220 61.50 -75.16 5.32
C MET A 220 60.77 -73.91 4.84
N VAL A 221 60.57 -73.77 3.52
CA VAL A 221 59.81 -72.64 2.94
C VAL A 221 58.34 -72.70 3.37
N THR A 222 57.74 -73.89 3.38
CA THR A 222 56.33 -74.07 3.79
C THR A 222 56.14 -73.79 5.28
N GLY A 223 57.07 -74.26 6.13
CA GLY A 223 57.09 -73.95 7.56
C GLY A 223 57.23 -72.44 7.81
N ALA A 224 58.15 -71.77 7.11
CA ALA A 224 58.32 -70.33 7.21
C ALA A 224 57.04 -69.57 6.82
N ILE A 225 56.38 -69.95 5.72
CA ILE A 225 55.12 -69.35 5.28
C ILE A 225 54.03 -69.49 6.35
N HIS A 226 53.87 -70.67 6.96
CA HIS A 226 52.90 -70.87 8.03
C HIS A 226 53.22 -70.07 9.29
N HIS A 227 54.49 -69.94 9.64
CA HIS A 227 54.91 -69.06 10.74
C HIS A 227 54.59 -67.58 10.45
N PHE A 228 54.87 -67.10 9.24
CA PHE A 228 54.53 -65.74 8.83
C PHE A 228 53.02 -65.49 8.85
N GLN A 229 52.21 -66.44 8.37
CA GLN A 229 50.75 -66.34 8.41
C GLN A 229 50.24 -66.24 9.85
N ARG A 230 50.79 -67.04 10.78
CA ARG A 230 50.41 -66.99 12.20
C ARG A 230 50.77 -65.66 12.85
N VAL A 231 51.97 -65.14 12.56
CA VAL A 231 52.41 -63.83 13.06
C VAL A 231 51.56 -62.70 12.47
N TYR A 232 51.18 -62.80 11.20
CA TYR A 232 50.34 -61.83 10.54
C TYR A 232 48.93 -61.75 11.14
N GLU A 233 48.27 -62.90 11.38
CA GLU A 233 46.93 -62.90 11.99
C GLU A 233 46.94 -62.35 13.42
N GLU A 234 48.00 -62.61 14.19
CA GLU A 234 48.12 -62.06 15.54
C GLU A 234 48.43 -60.55 15.51
N ALA A 235 49.30 -60.10 14.61
CA ALA A 235 49.58 -58.69 14.38
C ALA A 235 48.32 -57.92 13.94
N LYS A 236 47.44 -58.56 13.14
CA LYS A 236 46.16 -57.98 12.72
C LYS A 236 45.19 -57.76 13.89
N LYS A 237 45.10 -58.73 14.82
CA LYS A 237 44.30 -58.54 16.05
C LYS A 237 44.83 -57.40 16.89
N TYR A 238 46.15 -57.37 17.12
CA TYR A 238 46.81 -56.30 17.87
C TYR A 238 46.63 -54.94 17.20
N HIS A 239 46.68 -54.88 15.86
CA HIS A 239 46.43 -53.67 15.10
C HIS A 239 45.00 -53.13 15.30
N HIS A 240 43.98 -54.01 15.33
CA HIS A 240 42.61 -53.60 15.63
C HIS A 240 42.42 -53.11 17.07
N GLU A 241 43.11 -53.72 18.02
CA GLU A 241 43.10 -53.27 19.42
C GLU A 241 43.77 -51.90 19.56
N LEU A 242 44.91 -51.70 18.90
CA LEU A 242 45.65 -50.45 18.88
C LEU A 242 44.84 -49.31 18.23
N GLN A 243 44.09 -49.59 17.16
CA GLN A 243 43.15 -48.63 16.57
C GLN A 243 42.12 -48.13 17.58
N ARG A 244 41.61 -49.03 18.44
CA ARG A 244 40.62 -48.68 19.48
C ARG A 244 41.23 -47.76 20.54
N LEU A 245 42.44 -48.07 20.99
CA LEU A 245 43.17 -47.26 21.97
C LEU A 245 43.54 -45.88 21.43
N ILE A 246 44.08 -45.82 20.20
CA ILE A 246 44.42 -44.55 19.54
C ILE A 246 43.17 -43.69 19.38
N LYS A 247 42.05 -44.29 18.94
CA LYS A 247 40.78 -43.57 18.80
C LYS A 247 40.33 -42.97 20.14
N GLN A 248 40.37 -43.77 21.21
CA GLN A 248 39.98 -43.34 22.55
C GLN A 248 40.87 -42.20 23.08
N GLU A 249 42.18 -42.29 22.88
CA GLU A 249 43.13 -41.25 23.30
C GLU A 249 43.01 -39.97 22.46
N MET A 250 42.74 -40.10 21.15
CA MET A 250 42.53 -38.94 20.27
C MET A 250 41.21 -38.21 20.59
N GLU A 251 40.13 -38.93 20.88
CA GLU A 251 38.84 -38.35 21.28
C GLU A 251 38.90 -37.67 22.66
N ARG A 252 39.82 -38.10 23.53
CA ARG A 252 40.04 -37.52 24.86
C ARG A 252 40.81 -36.18 24.82
N ASN A 253 41.52 -35.89 23.74
CA ASN A 253 42.33 -34.68 23.60
C ASN A 253 41.63 -33.67 22.66
N GLU A 254 41.31 -32.48 23.17
CA GLU A 254 40.59 -31.43 22.42
C GLU A 254 41.25 -31.09 21.07
N TYR A 255 42.58 -31.17 21.00
CA TYR A 255 43.34 -30.91 19.77
C TYR A 255 43.46 -32.13 18.86
N ALA A 256 43.35 -33.36 19.35
CA ALA A 256 43.47 -34.55 18.50
C ALA A 256 42.10 -35.05 18.01
N ALA A 257 41.02 -34.63 18.65
CA ALA A 257 39.65 -35.03 18.33
C ALA A 257 39.27 -34.69 16.88
N TYR A 258 39.72 -33.53 16.35
CA TYR A 258 39.43 -33.15 14.96
C TYR A 258 40.12 -34.05 13.91
N LEU A 259 41.18 -34.77 14.30
CA LEU A 259 41.94 -35.68 13.44
C LEU A 259 41.51 -37.15 13.56
N ALA A 260 40.54 -37.46 14.42
CA ALA A 260 40.10 -38.83 14.73
C ALA A 260 39.26 -39.49 13.60
N ASN A 261 39.67 -39.30 12.35
CA ASN A 261 39.10 -40.01 11.20
C ASN A 261 39.60 -41.48 11.19
N ARG A 262 38.70 -42.40 10.84
CA ARG A 262 38.95 -43.84 10.68
C ARG A 262 40.18 -44.14 9.80
N GLU A 263 40.38 -43.41 8.71
CA GLU A 263 41.51 -43.60 7.79
C GLU A 263 42.83 -43.20 8.45
N PHE A 264 42.84 -42.05 9.14
CA PHE A 264 44.02 -41.56 9.86
C PHE A 264 44.40 -42.50 11.01
N ILE A 265 43.43 -42.98 11.78
CA ILE A 265 43.62 -43.95 12.87
C ILE A 265 44.22 -45.26 12.33
N PHE A 266 43.77 -45.74 11.16
CA PHE A 266 44.33 -46.93 10.51
C PHE A 266 45.81 -46.73 10.14
N PHE A 267 46.17 -45.58 9.55
CA PHE A 267 47.56 -45.29 9.20
C PHE A 267 48.45 -45.13 10.43
N LEU A 268 47.97 -44.45 11.47
CA LEU A 268 48.73 -44.23 12.70
C LEU A 268 48.98 -45.55 13.46
N ALA A 269 47.95 -46.41 13.56
CA ALA A 269 48.10 -47.75 14.11
C ALA A 269 49.07 -48.61 13.28
N SER A 270 49.08 -48.45 11.96
CA SER A 270 50.00 -49.19 11.07
C SER A 270 51.44 -48.72 11.25
N ALA A 271 51.64 -47.40 11.39
CA ALA A 271 52.94 -46.79 11.61
C ALA A 271 53.56 -47.24 12.94
N LEU A 272 52.78 -47.26 14.02
CA LEU A 272 53.24 -47.72 15.34
C LEU A 272 53.64 -49.20 15.37
N VAL A 273 53.06 -50.05 14.52
CA VAL A 273 53.45 -51.46 14.38
C VAL A 273 54.66 -51.63 13.46
N THR A 274 54.70 -50.89 12.35
CA THR A 274 55.73 -51.08 11.31
C THR A 274 57.06 -50.39 11.62
N PHE A 275 57.05 -49.22 12.29
CA PHE A 275 58.29 -48.49 12.59
C PHE A 275 59.25 -49.22 13.54
N PRO A 276 58.81 -49.88 14.62
CA PRO A 276 59.71 -50.67 15.46
C PRO A 276 60.33 -51.85 14.70
N ILE A 277 59.56 -52.51 13.84
CA ILE A 277 60.05 -53.63 13.00
C ILE A 277 61.09 -53.12 12.01
N PHE A 278 60.79 -52.00 11.33
CA PHE A 278 61.70 -51.39 10.37
C PHE A 278 62.97 -50.87 11.05
N GLY A 279 62.86 -50.26 12.23
CA GLY A 279 64.00 -49.79 13.03
C GLY A 279 64.88 -50.94 13.51
N ALA A 280 64.29 -52.02 14.02
CA ALA A 280 65.02 -53.23 14.42
C ALA A 280 65.71 -53.89 13.22
N TRP A 281 65.01 -53.99 12.07
CA TRP A 281 65.58 -54.49 10.82
C TRP A 281 66.77 -53.65 10.34
N MET A 282 66.62 -52.32 10.35
CA MET A 282 67.67 -51.39 9.93
C MET A 282 68.88 -51.44 10.86
N PHE A 283 68.65 -51.54 12.18
CA PHE A 283 69.70 -51.72 13.18
C PHE A 283 70.44 -53.05 13.01
N LEU A 284 69.73 -54.17 12.84
CA LEU A 284 70.32 -55.48 12.59
C LEU A 284 71.12 -55.49 11.27
N SER A 285 70.53 -54.95 10.20
CA SER A 285 71.17 -54.85 8.89
C SER A 285 72.45 -54.00 8.94
N SER A 286 72.47 -52.94 9.75
CA SER A 286 73.68 -52.11 9.96
C SER A 286 74.82 -52.85 10.66
N ARG A 287 74.49 -53.86 11.49
CA ARG A 287 75.47 -54.71 12.20
C ARG A 287 76.04 -55.82 11.33
N PHE A 288 75.28 -56.31 10.35
CA PHE A 288 75.72 -57.32 9.38
C PHE A 288 76.39 -56.74 8.13
N SER A 289 76.34 -55.41 7.94
CA SER A 289 77.03 -54.70 6.84
C SER A 289 78.45 -54.24 7.19
N ARG A 290 78.99 -54.66 8.34
CA ARG A 290 80.42 -54.61 8.71
C ARG A 290 80.98 -56.01 8.70
#